data_AF-A0A1S7NJS0-F1
#
_entry.id   AF-A0A1S7NJS0-F1
#
_cell.length_a   1.000
_cell.length_b   1.000
_cell.length_c   1.000
_cell.angle_alpha   90.00
_cell.angle_beta   90.00
_cell.angle_gamma   90.00
#
_symmetry.space_group_name_H-M   'P 1'
#
loop_
_entity.id
_entity.type
_entity.pdbx_description
1 polymer ?
#
loop_
_entity_poly.entity_id
_entity_poly.type
_entity_poly.pdbx_seq_one_letter_code
_entity_poly.pdbx_strand_id
1 'polypeptide(L)'
;MKSLFNDPAEAVCGAIFMGLGVFFALQSYGLEIGTAFRMGPGYFPLVLAIILILLGGIIFLRSARPAGEGIGAIAWRGIFFILPAPIFFGFTVRGLGFVPALFFSALIASFASHKMSPIMAIILSAAITAFSVAVFNYGLGLPFQRFGPWLKF
;
A
#
# COMPACT_ATOMS: atom_id res chain seq x y z
N MET A 1 -15.46 25.96 -27.25
CA MET A 1 -15.43 24.54 -26.82
C MET A 1 -15.01 24.52 -25.36
N LYS A 2 -15.91 24.25 -24.41
CA LYS A 2 -15.55 24.14 -22.99
C LYS A 2 -14.70 22.88 -22.83
N SER A 3 -13.49 23.01 -22.28
CA SER A 3 -12.64 21.86 -21.96
C SER A 3 -13.42 20.91 -21.05
N LEU A 4 -13.56 19.64 -21.43
CA LEU A 4 -14.22 18.63 -20.59
C LEU A 4 -13.37 18.27 -19.36
N PHE A 5 -12.08 18.64 -19.37
CA PHE A 5 -11.12 18.44 -18.29
C PHE A 5 -10.59 19.80 -17.88
N ASN A 6 -11.04 20.28 -16.73
CA ASN A 6 -10.63 21.58 -16.20
C ASN A 6 -9.42 21.42 -15.28
N ASP A 7 -9.18 20.23 -14.72
CA ASP A 7 -7.99 19.88 -13.95
C ASP A 7 -7.17 18.76 -14.63
N PRO A 8 -6.08 19.09 -15.35
CA PRO A 8 -5.26 18.08 -16.02
C PRO A 8 -4.49 17.19 -15.03
N ALA A 9 -4.24 17.65 -13.80
CA ALA A 9 -3.51 16.88 -12.79
C ALA A 9 -4.36 15.70 -12.30
N GLU A 10 -5.61 15.98 -11.94
CA GLU A 10 -6.56 14.93 -11.54
C GLU A 10 -6.86 13.97 -12.72
N ALA A 11 -7.00 14.49 -13.95
CA ALA A 11 -7.23 13.65 -15.12
C ALA A 11 -6.07 12.66 -15.35
N VAL A 12 -4.82 13.12 -15.32
CA VAL A 12 -3.64 12.26 -15.50
C VAL A 12 -3.49 11.28 -14.33
N CYS A 13 -3.66 11.74 -13.09
CA CYS A 13 -3.57 10.88 -11.90
C CYS A 13 -4.62 9.76 -11.92
N GLY A 14 -5.88 10.11 -12.20
CA GLY A 14 -6.97 9.15 -12.33
C GLY A 14 -6.74 8.14 -13.45
N ALA A 15 -6.25 8.60 -14.61
CA ALA A 15 -5.90 7.73 -15.74
C ALA A 15 -4.76 6.75 -15.40
N ILE A 16 -3.72 7.19 -14.69
CA ILE A 16 -2.62 6.32 -14.24
C ILE A 16 -3.14 5.25 -13.28
N PHE A 17 -3.98 5.61 -12.30
CA PHE A 17 -4.54 4.66 -11.33
C PHE A 17 -5.45 3.63 -12.01
N MET A 18 -6.30 4.07 -12.93
CA MET A 18 -7.11 3.15 -13.74
C MET A 18 -6.24 2.25 -14.61
N GLY A 19 -5.22 2.78 -15.28
CA GLY A 19 -4.33 2.01 -16.14
C GLY A 19 -3.56 0.93 -15.38
N LEU A 20 -2.96 1.28 -14.23
CA LEU A 20 -2.29 0.32 -13.36
C LEU A 20 -3.26 -0.72 -12.80
N GLY A 21 -4.45 -0.29 -12.37
CA GLY A 21 -5.48 -1.20 -11.90
C GLY A 21 -5.92 -2.19 -12.97
N VAL A 22 -6.20 -1.73 -14.20
CA VAL A 22 -6.55 -2.62 -15.33
C VAL A 22 -5.41 -3.59 -15.63
N PHE A 23 -4.16 -3.12 -15.64
CA PHE A 23 -2.99 -3.98 -15.83
C PHE A 23 -2.93 -5.12 -14.80
N PHE A 24 -3.06 -4.81 -13.50
CA PHE A 24 -3.05 -5.84 -12.45
C PHE A 24 -4.30 -6.72 -12.45
N ALA A 25 -5.45 -6.20 -12.86
CA ALA A 25 -6.65 -7.01 -13.06
C ALA A 25 -6.43 -8.04 -14.17
N LEU A 26 -5.89 -7.61 -15.33
CA LEU A 26 -5.53 -8.47 -16.45
C LEU A 26 -4.53 -9.58 -16.05
N GLN A 27 -3.49 -9.22 -15.29
CA GLN A 27 -2.52 -10.20 -14.77
C GLN A 27 -3.16 -11.20 -13.78
N SER A 28 -4.23 -10.80 -13.09
CA SER A 28 -4.92 -11.66 -12.12
C SER A 28 -5.91 -12.64 -12.76
N TYR A 29 -6.37 -12.44 -14.00
CA TYR A 29 -7.39 -13.30 -14.63
C TYR A 29 -6.95 -14.76 -14.79
N GLY A 30 -5.64 -15.03 -14.90
CA GLY A 30 -5.08 -16.38 -15.01
C GLY A 30 -4.68 -17.00 -13.68
N LEU A 31 -4.87 -16.31 -12.55
CA LEU A 31 -4.45 -16.76 -11.23
C LEU A 31 -5.64 -17.31 -10.45
N GLU A 32 -5.40 -18.35 -9.64
CA GLU A 32 -6.41 -18.84 -8.71
C GLU A 32 -6.75 -17.76 -7.67
N ILE A 33 -8.03 -17.43 -7.57
CA ILE A 33 -8.54 -16.43 -6.62
C ILE A 33 -8.79 -17.09 -5.26
N GLY A 34 -9.33 -18.31 -5.21
CA GLY A 34 -9.70 -18.94 -3.94
C GLY A 34 -10.82 -18.19 -3.21
N THR A 35 -10.81 -18.19 -1.87
CA THR A 35 -11.82 -17.53 -1.03
C THR A 35 -11.17 -16.51 -0.09
N ALA A 36 -11.96 -15.66 0.57
CA ALA A 36 -11.43 -14.67 1.53
C ALA A 36 -10.62 -15.31 2.68
N PHE A 37 -10.96 -16.54 3.09
CA PHE A 37 -10.24 -17.27 4.14
C PHE A 37 -9.10 -18.15 3.61
N ARG A 38 -9.06 -18.42 2.30
CA ARG A 38 -8.02 -19.17 1.62
C ARG A 38 -7.69 -18.45 0.32
N MET A 39 -7.07 -17.28 0.47
CA MET A 39 -6.75 -16.39 -0.64
C MET A 39 -5.72 -17.07 -1.55
N GLY A 40 -6.09 -17.29 -2.81
CA GLY A 40 -5.15 -17.68 -3.85
C GLY A 40 -4.28 -16.50 -4.28
N PRO A 41 -3.23 -16.76 -5.10
CA PRO A 41 -2.28 -15.73 -5.53
C PRO A 41 -2.95 -14.58 -6.31
N GLY A 42 -4.10 -14.81 -6.94
CA GLY A 42 -4.86 -13.79 -7.68
C GLY A 42 -5.79 -12.92 -6.84
N TYR A 43 -6.15 -13.35 -5.62
CA TYR A 43 -7.17 -12.66 -4.80
C TYR A 43 -6.76 -11.23 -4.47
N PHE A 44 -5.61 -11.08 -3.82
CA PHE A 44 -5.17 -9.80 -3.28
C PHE A 44 -4.84 -8.79 -4.41
N PRO A 45 -4.10 -9.17 -5.47
CA PRO A 45 -3.87 -8.27 -6.59
C PRO A 45 -5.16 -7.83 -7.30
N LEU A 46 -6.14 -8.72 -7.48
CA LEU A 46 -7.42 -8.39 -8.11
C LEU A 46 -8.24 -7.39 -7.29
N VAL A 47 -8.35 -7.62 -5.98
CA VAL A 47 -9.10 -6.71 -5.09
C VAL A 47 -8.47 -5.31 -5.08
N LEU A 48 -7.13 -5.24 -4.96
CA LEU A 48 -6.43 -3.96 -5.02
C LEU A 48 -6.58 -3.28 -6.39
N ALA A 49 -6.53 -4.05 -7.48
CA ALA A 49 -6.76 -3.55 -8.83
C ALA A 49 -8.16 -2.93 -8.98
N ILE A 50 -9.21 -3.60 -8.48
CA ILE A 50 -10.58 -3.07 -8.50
C ILE A 50 -10.67 -1.76 -7.71
N ILE A 51 -10.10 -1.72 -6.49
CA ILE A 51 -10.09 -0.51 -5.66
C ILE A 51 -9.35 0.63 -6.39
N LEU A 52 -8.20 0.36 -7.01
CA LEU A 52 -7.45 1.35 -7.79
C LEU A 52 -8.23 1.88 -8.98
N ILE A 53 -8.93 1.01 -9.73
CA ILE A 53 -9.78 1.43 -10.85
C ILE A 53 -10.90 2.34 -10.35
N LEU A 54 -11.57 1.97 -9.25
CA LEU A 54 -12.67 2.76 -8.69
C LEU A 54 -12.19 4.13 -8.20
N LEU A 55 -11.11 4.17 -7.41
CA LEU A 55 -10.53 5.43 -6.93
C LEU A 55 -10.01 6.30 -8.10
N GLY A 56 -9.34 5.68 -9.08
CA GLY A 56 -8.88 6.36 -10.29
C GLY A 56 -10.03 6.94 -11.11
N GLY A 57 -11.13 6.19 -11.27
CA GLY A 57 -12.35 6.67 -11.93
C GLY A 57 -13.00 7.84 -11.19
N ILE A 58 -13.07 7.79 -9.86
CA ILE A 58 -13.58 8.91 -9.05
C ILE A 58 -12.72 10.17 -9.24
N ILE A 59 -11.40 10.04 -9.20
CA ILE A 59 -10.47 11.16 -9.41
C ILE A 59 -10.59 11.70 -10.85
N PHE A 60 -10.67 10.80 -11.84
CA PHE A 60 -10.83 11.18 -13.24
C PHE A 60 -12.15 11.93 -13.47
N LEU A 61 -13.25 11.50 -12.87
CA LEU A 61 -14.54 12.22 -12.96
C LEU A 61 -14.50 13.57 -12.24
N ARG A 62 -13.71 13.72 -11.17
CA ARG A 62 -13.52 15.00 -10.47
C ARG A 62 -12.78 16.04 -11.30
N SER A 63 -11.92 15.61 -12.23
CA SER A 63 -11.17 16.53 -13.10
C SER A 63 -12.02 17.43 -14.01
N ALA A 64 -13.32 17.14 -14.14
CA ALA A 64 -14.29 18.02 -14.80
C ALA A 64 -14.66 19.27 -13.97
N ARG A 65 -14.37 19.27 -12.66
CA ARG A 65 -14.55 20.43 -11.76
C ARG A 65 -13.46 21.48 -12.01
N PRO A 66 -13.70 22.76 -11.65
CA PRO A 66 -12.70 23.81 -11.82
C PRO A 66 -11.34 23.41 -11.21
N ALA A 67 -10.27 23.68 -11.96
CA ALA A 67 -8.91 23.27 -11.59
C ALA A 67 -8.56 23.66 -10.16
N GLY A 68 -8.05 22.71 -9.39
CA GLY A 68 -7.39 22.96 -8.11
C GLY A 68 -6.00 23.56 -8.30
N GLU A 69 -5.18 23.51 -7.25
CA GLU A 69 -3.75 23.80 -7.37
C GLU A 69 -3.12 22.89 -8.44
N GLY A 70 -2.28 23.45 -9.32
CA GLY A 70 -1.62 22.71 -10.39
C GLY A 70 -0.71 21.57 -9.90
N ILE A 71 -0.17 20.77 -10.83
CA ILE A 71 0.73 19.64 -10.51
C ILE A 71 1.88 20.13 -9.61
N GLY A 72 1.84 19.72 -8.34
CA GLY A 72 2.90 20.00 -7.37
C GLY A 72 4.18 19.22 -7.69
N ALA A 73 5.25 19.53 -6.96
CA ALA A 73 6.51 18.82 -7.11
C ALA A 73 6.36 17.32 -6.82
N ILE A 74 7.05 16.48 -7.60
CA ILE A 74 7.07 15.04 -7.41
C ILE A 74 7.64 14.71 -6.02
N ALA A 75 6.88 13.94 -5.24
CA ALA A 75 7.27 13.53 -3.89
C ALA A 75 8.30 12.40 -3.91
N TRP A 76 9.51 12.66 -4.42
CA TRP A 76 10.61 11.70 -4.53
C TRP A 76 10.87 10.94 -3.24
N ARG A 77 10.88 11.66 -2.11
CA ARG A 77 11.08 11.05 -0.79
C ARG A 77 9.98 10.04 -0.46
N GLY A 78 8.73 10.38 -0.77
CA GLY A 78 7.61 9.45 -0.62
C GLY A 78 7.80 8.18 -1.45
N ILE A 79 8.21 8.31 -2.71
CA ILE A 79 8.47 7.18 -3.60
C ILE A 79 9.57 6.27 -3.03
N PHE A 80 10.70 6.84 -2.60
CA PHE A 80 11.84 6.08 -2.08
C PHE A 80 11.58 5.40 -0.74
N PHE A 81 10.66 5.90 0.10
CA PHE A 81 10.33 5.26 1.38
C PHE A 81 9.13 4.30 1.29
N ILE A 82 8.14 4.60 0.45
CA ILE A 82 6.91 3.79 0.36
C ILE A 82 7.11 2.53 -0.47
N LEU A 83 7.78 2.61 -1.63
CA LEU A 83 7.92 1.45 -2.53
C LEU A 83 8.78 0.32 -1.94
N PRO A 84 9.92 0.58 -1.27
CA PRO A 84 10.74 -0.49 -0.71
C PRO A 84 10.15 -1.12 0.56
N ALA A 85 9.27 -0.44 1.28
CA ALA A 85 8.72 -0.94 2.54
C ALA A 85 8.02 -2.32 2.42
N PRO A 86 7.05 -2.53 1.50
CA PRO A 86 6.44 -3.86 1.33
C PRO A 86 7.40 -4.90 0.74
N ILE A 87 8.38 -4.47 -0.06
CA ILE A 87 9.44 -5.35 -0.59
C ILE A 87 10.29 -5.87 0.57
N PHE A 88 10.76 -4.98 1.44
CA PHE A 88 11.50 -5.30 2.65
C PHE A 88 10.69 -6.25 3.55
N PHE A 89 9.40 -5.97 3.76
CA PHE A 89 8.52 -6.87 4.51
C PHE A 89 8.50 -8.28 3.91
N GLY A 90 8.25 -8.40 2.60
CA GLY A 90 8.17 -9.69 1.92
C GLY A 90 9.45 -10.53 2.02
N PHE A 91 10.62 -9.88 1.92
CA PHE A 91 11.91 -10.57 2.05
C PHE A 91 12.24 -10.94 3.50
N THR A 92 11.87 -10.11 4.48
CA THR A 92 12.32 -10.28 5.87
C THR A 92 11.33 -11.03 6.76
N VAL A 93 10.05 -11.10 6.41
CA VAL A 93 9.00 -11.71 7.26
C VAL A 93 9.28 -13.18 7.59
N ARG A 94 9.89 -13.95 6.67
CA ARG A 94 10.26 -15.35 6.90
C ARG A 94 11.49 -15.51 7.80
N GLY A 95 12.41 -14.55 7.78
CA GLY A 95 13.68 -14.58 8.51
C GLY A 95 13.62 -13.90 9.88
N LEU A 96 13.21 -12.63 9.92
CA LEU A 96 13.05 -11.84 11.15
C LEU A 96 11.79 -12.21 11.92
N GLY A 97 10.76 -12.72 11.24
CA GLY A 97 9.43 -12.95 11.81
C GLY A 97 8.52 -11.72 11.67
N PHE A 98 7.26 -11.90 12.02
CA PHE A 98 6.20 -10.92 11.77
C PHE A 98 6.41 -9.60 12.50
N VAL A 99 6.81 -9.64 13.78
CA VAL A 99 6.93 -8.44 14.63
C VAL A 99 8.02 -7.48 14.11
N PRO A 100 9.30 -7.89 14.06
CA PRO A 100 10.38 -7.02 13.59
C PRO A 100 10.24 -6.64 12.12
N ALA A 101 9.82 -7.56 11.23
CA ALA A 101 9.64 -7.22 9.82
C ALA A 101 8.59 -6.13 9.63
N LEU A 102 7.45 -6.23 10.32
CA LEU A 102 6.39 -5.23 10.25
C LEU A 102 6.83 -3.90 10.87
N PHE A 103 7.49 -3.93 12.03
CA PHE A 103 7.99 -2.73 12.70
C PHE A 103 8.93 -1.93 11.81
N PHE A 104 9.95 -2.57 11.23
CA PHE A 104 10.90 -1.89 10.36
C PHE A 104 10.26 -1.42 9.05
N SER A 105 9.31 -2.18 8.49
CA SER A 105 8.59 -1.76 7.28
C SER A 105 7.74 -0.52 7.54
N ALA A 106 7.01 -0.49 8.66
CA ALA A 106 6.23 0.68 9.08
C ALA A 106 7.14 1.87 9.38
N LEU A 107 8.30 1.63 10.00
CA LEU A 107 9.28 2.66 10.31
C LEU A 107 9.84 3.30 9.03
N ILE A 108 10.27 2.49 8.06
CA ILE A 108 10.73 2.95 6.74
C ILE A 108 9.63 3.79 6.07
N ALA A 109 8.40 3.28 6.03
CA ALA A 109 7.28 3.99 5.41
C ALA A 109 6.95 5.32 6.12
N SER A 110 7.07 5.38 7.45
CA SER A 110 6.75 6.59 8.23
C SER A 110 7.64 7.78 7.88
N PHE A 111 8.88 7.54 7.48
CA PHE A 111 9.82 8.58 7.04
C PHE A 111 9.48 9.18 5.68
N ALA A 112 8.47 8.66 4.96
CA ALA A 112 7.95 9.28 3.74
C ALA A 112 7.40 10.70 3.99
N SER A 113 6.87 10.99 5.19
CA SER A 113 6.29 12.30 5.53
C SER A 113 7.33 13.29 6.06
N HIS A 114 7.36 14.53 5.54
CA HIS A 114 8.36 15.54 5.94
C HIS A 114 8.12 16.08 7.35
N LYS A 115 6.91 15.86 7.87
CA LYS A 115 6.48 16.31 9.20
C LYS A 115 6.77 15.28 10.29
N MET A 116 7.30 14.10 9.93
CA MET A 116 7.48 13.00 10.87
C MET A 116 8.77 13.18 11.67
N SER A 117 8.66 13.25 13.00
CA SER A 117 9.83 13.17 13.88
C SER A 117 10.24 11.71 14.10
N PRO A 118 11.53 11.39 14.31
CA PRO A 118 11.99 10.02 14.54
C PRO A 118 11.29 9.34 15.73
N ILE A 119 10.98 10.09 16.78
CA ILE A 119 10.27 9.58 17.96
C ILE A 119 8.83 9.20 17.60
N MET A 120 8.13 10.08 16.87
CA MET A 120 6.75 9.81 16.44
C MET A 120 6.70 8.64 15.45
N ALA A 121 7.69 8.51 14.58
CA ALA A 121 7.87 7.37 13.69
C ALA A 121 8.02 6.05 14.45
N ILE A 122 8.85 6.01 15.50
CA ILE A 122 9.01 4.83 16.36
C ILE A 122 7.69 4.48 17.07
N ILE A 123 7.02 5.47 17.67
CA ILE A 123 5.75 5.26 18.38
C ILE A 123 4.68 4.74 17.43
N LEU A 124 4.52 5.36 16.26
CA LEU A 124 3.55 4.96 15.24
C LEU A 124 3.82 3.53 14.76
N SER A 125 5.08 3.21 14.47
CA SER A 125 5.48 1.88 14.01
C SER A 125 5.25 0.82 15.08
N ALA A 126 5.57 1.13 16.34
CA ALA A 126 5.31 0.25 17.48
C ALA A 126 3.81 0.02 17.67
N ALA A 127 3.00 1.08 17.61
CA ALA A 127 1.55 1.00 17.76
C ALA A 127 0.89 0.17 16.65
N ILE A 128 1.24 0.41 15.39
CA ILE A 128 0.74 -0.37 14.24
C ILE A 128 1.16 -1.83 14.36
N THR A 129 2.39 -2.09 14.79
CA THR A 129 2.91 -3.45 14.97
C THR A 129 2.15 -4.16 16.08
N ALA A 130 1.98 -3.53 17.25
CA ALA A 130 1.25 -4.09 18.38
C ALA A 130 -0.21 -4.39 18.01
N PHE A 131 -0.88 -3.45 17.34
CA PHE A 131 -2.25 -3.65 16.85
C PHE A 131 -2.33 -4.80 15.85
N SER A 132 -1.41 -4.88 14.89
CA SER A 132 -1.37 -5.95 13.90
C SER A 132 -1.10 -7.31 14.56
N VAL A 133 -0.23 -7.39 15.55
CA VAL A 133 0.00 -8.62 16.33
C VAL A 133 -1.27 -9.02 17.09
N ALA A 134 -1.95 -8.06 17.72
CA ALA A 134 -3.22 -8.31 18.40
C ALA A 134 -4.27 -8.89 17.44
N VAL A 135 -4.46 -8.29 16.27
CA VAL A 135 -5.47 -8.73 15.30
C VAL A 135 -5.07 -10.06 14.64
N PHE A 136 -3.87 -10.18 14.10
CA PHE A 136 -3.49 -11.32 13.26
C PHE A 136 -3.06 -12.54 14.07
N ASN A 137 -2.36 -12.35 15.19
CA ASN A 137 -1.91 -13.47 16.01
C ASN A 137 -2.99 -13.89 17.00
N TYR A 138 -3.56 -12.95 17.76
CA TYR A 138 -4.53 -13.28 18.81
C TYR A 138 -5.97 -13.30 18.31
N GLY A 139 -6.37 -12.35 17.45
CA GLY A 139 -7.74 -12.27 16.92
C GLY A 139 -8.05 -13.34 15.87
N LEU A 140 -7.17 -13.50 14.88
CA LEU A 140 -7.36 -14.41 13.75
C LEU A 140 -6.64 -15.76 13.89
N GLY A 141 -5.74 -15.89 14.88
CA GLY A 141 -5.02 -17.15 15.13
C GLY A 141 -4.06 -17.55 14.00
N LEU A 142 -3.55 -16.60 13.21
CA LEU A 142 -2.67 -16.94 12.09
C LEU A 142 -1.34 -17.52 12.60
N PRO A 143 -0.82 -18.60 11.96
CA PRO A 143 0.39 -19.29 12.39
C PRO A 143 1.67 -18.53 11.98
N PHE A 144 1.68 -17.20 12.12
CA PHE A 144 2.87 -16.40 11.87
C PHE A 144 3.87 -16.55 13.02
N GLN A 145 5.12 -16.83 12.66
CA GLN A 145 6.22 -16.77 13.61
C GLN A 145 6.43 -15.33 14.04
N ARG A 146 6.18 -15.03 15.32
CA ARG A 146 6.36 -13.66 15.88
C ARG A 146 7.81 -13.20 15.74
N PHE A 147 8.74 -14.09 16.10
CA PHE A 147 10.17 -13.94 15.92
C PHE A 147 10.68 -15.11 15.09
N GLY A 148 11.33 -14.78 13.98
CA GLY A 148 11.82 -15.75 13.02
C GLY A 148 13.18 -16.34 13.41
N PRO A 149 13.69 -17.27 12.60
CA PRO A 149 14.92 -18.02 12.90
C PRO A 149 16.15 -17.14 13.08
N TRP A 150 16.21 -15.96 12.45
CA TRP A 150 17.36 -15.07 12.56
C TRP A 150 17.56 -14.48 13.97
N LEU A 151 16.54 -14.54 14.82
CA LEU A 151 16.56 -14.00 16.19
C LEU A 151 16.51 -15.10 17.26
N LYS A 152 16.46 -16.38 16.85
CA LYS A 152 16.53 -17.52 17.77
C LYS A 152 17.98 -17.94 17.87
N PHE A 153 18.65 -17.45 18.91
CA PHE A 153 19.97 -17.91 19.34
C PHE A 153 19.83 -19.19 20.14
#